data_AF-A0A847UVU6-F1
#
_entry.id   AF-A0A847UVU6-F1
#
_cell.length_a   1.000
_cell.length_b   1.000
_cell.length_c   1.000
_cell.angle_alpha   90.00
_cell.angle_beta   90.00
_cell.angle_gamma   90.00
#
_symmetry.space_group_name_H-M   'P 1'
#
loop_
_entity.id
_entity.type
_entity.pdbx_description
1 polymer ?
#
loop_
_entity_poly.entity_id
_entity_poly.type
_entity_poly.pdbx_seq_one_letter_code
_entity_poly.pdbx_strand_id
1 'polypeptide(L)'
;MNVFPTLLPIFILVLTGFVLRKAEFPSCTFWPQAERMTYYVLFPALLVGKLTTMHVGEQPVLLMAASLFAAISLVALILMAARPLVQRDEPSFTSVFQGAIRPNTYVALSAVDAGLSFGAALGTMPLVLGMLL
;
A
#
# COMPACT_ATOMS: atom_id res chain seq x y z
N MET A 1 -8.09 20.44 -3.52
CA MET A 1 -7.08 19.41 -3.84
C MET A 1 -7.84 18.16 -4.24
N ASN A 2 -7.75 17.74 -5.50
CA ASN A 2 -8.58 16.66 -6.04
C ASN A 2 -7.75 15.38 -6.07
N VAL A 3 -8.14 14.38 -5.27
CA VAL A 3 -7.46 13.07 -5.18
C VAL A 3 -7.81 12.16 -6.37
N PHE A 4 -8.94 12.44 -7.02
CA PHE A 4 -9.45 11.71 -8.18
C PHE A 4 -8.45 11.55 -9.34
N PRO A 5 -7.84 12.62 -9.88
CA PRO A 5 -6.89 12.50 -11.00
C PRO A 5 -5.64 11.69 -10.65
N THR A 6 -5.27 11.61 -9.37
CA THR A 6 -4.08 10.86 -8.93
C THR A 6 -4.34 9.37 -8.73
N LEU A 7 -5.58 8.98 -8.37
CA LEU A 7 -5.99 7.58 -8.27
C LEU A 7 -6.34 6.96 -9.63
N LEU A 8 -6.77 7.81 -10.57
CA LEU A 8 -7.23 7.40 -11.89
C LEU A 8 -6.23 6.48 -12.65
N PRO A 9 -4.91 6.76 -12.70
CA PRO A 9 -3.97 5.92 -13.44
C PRO A 9 -3.82 4.53 -12.84
N ILE A 10 -3.76 4.45 -11.50
CA ILE A 10 -3.67 3.17 -10.77
C ILE A 10 -4.94 2.36 -11.03
N PHE A 11 -6.09 3.02 -10.98
CA PHE A 11 -7.38 2.38 -11.23
C PHE A 11 -7.50 1.85 -12.67
N ILE A 12 -7.07 2.63 -13.67
CA ILE A 12 -7.02 2.21 -15.07
C ILE A 12 -6.09 1.02 -15.25
N LEU A 13 -4.92 1.02 -14.60
CA LEU A 13 -3.96 -0.07 -14.66
C LEU A 13 -4.56 -1.38 -14.11
N VAL A 14 -5.21 -1.32 -12.95
CA VAL A 14 -5.88 -2.47 -12.32
C VAL A 14 -7.02 -2.98 -13.21
N LEU A 15 -7.85 -2.08 -13.75
CA LEU A 15 -8.92 -2.44 -14.68
C LEU A 15 -8.39 -3.11 -15.94
N THR A 16 -7.29 -2.60 -16.49
CA THR A 16 -6.66 -3.18 -17.68
C THR A 16 -6.15 -4.59 -17.39
N GLY A 17 -5.46 -4.79 -16.26
CA GLY A 17 -5.04 -6.12 -15.83
C GLY A 17 -6.22 -7.09 -15.64
N PHE A 18 -7.32 -6.60 -15.05
CA PHE A 18 -8.54 -7.39 -14.88
C PHE A 18 -9.18 -7.79 -16.22
N VAL A 19 -9.31 -6.85 -17.16
CA VAL A 19 -9.87 -7.10 -18.49
C VAL A 19 -9.00 -8.10 -19.26
N LEU A 20 -7.67 -7.94 -19.24
CA LEU A 20 -6.75 -8.87 -19.88
C LEU A 20 -6.83 -10.28 -19.27
N ARG A 21 -6.94 -10.38 -17.94
CA ARG A 21 -7.11 -11.66 -17.26
C ARG A 21 -8.43 -12.33 -17.62
N LYS A 22 -9.52 -11.56 -17.68
CA LYS A 22 -10.84 -12.07 -18.08
C LYS A 22 -10.88 -12.48 -19.56
N ALA A 23 -10.12 -11.80 -20.41
CA ALA A 23 -9.94 -12.13 -21.81
C ALA A 23 -8.98 -13.32 -22.04
N GLU A 24 -8.45 -13.92 -20.97
CA GLU A 24 -7.47 -15.02 -20.99
C GLU A 24 -6.20 -14.70 -21.79
N PHE A 25 -5.92 -13.42 -22.02
CA PHE A 25 -4.79 -12.96 -22.81
C PHE A 25 -3.60 -12.68 -21.89
N PRO A 26 -2.40 -13.22 -22.14
CA PRO A 26 -1.98 -14.08 -23.26
C PRO A 26 -2.32 -15.57 -23.10
N SER A 27 -2.42 -16.05 -21.85
CA SER A 27 -2.95 -17.38 -21.52
C SER A 27 -3.32 -17.43 -20.02
N CYS A 28 -4.22 -18.34 -19.63
CA CYS A 28 -4.53 -18.56 -18.20
C CYS A 28 -3.31 -19.05 -17.40
N THR A 29 -2.36 -19.74 -18.03
CA THR A 29 -1.14 -20.24 -17.39
C THR A 29 -0.07 -19.17 -17.20
N PHE A 30 -0.15 -18.06 -17.95
CA PHE A 30 0.78 -16.94 -17.83
C PHE A 30 0.61 -16.19 -16.50
N TRP A 31 -0.64 -15.97 -16.04
CA TRP A 31 -0.92 -15.15 -14.86
C TRP A 31 -0.23 -15.64 -13.58
N PRO A 32 -0.28 -16.95 -13.22
CA PRO A 32 0.46 -17.47 -12.08
C PRO A 32 1.99 -17.33 -12.22
N GLN A 33 2.52 -17.41 -13.45
CA GLN A 33 3.95 -17.25 -13.70
C GLN A 33 4.38 -15.77 -13.58
N ALA A 34 3.56 -14.85 -14.10
CA ALA A 34 3.76 -13.41 -13.97
C ALA A 34 3.70 -12.96 -12.50
N GLU A 35 2.77 -13.53 -11.71
CA GLU A 35 2.71 -13.29 -10.26
C GLU A 35 3.99 -13.74 -9.56
N ARG A 36 4.49 -14.95 -9.87
CA ARG A 36 5.77 -15.45 -9.30
C ARG A 36 6.95 -14.57 -9.67
N MET A 37 7.06 -14.17 -10.94
CA MET A 37 8.13 -13.26 -11.39
C MET A 37 8.04 -11.91 -10.66
N THR A 38 6.82 -11.40 -10.48
CA THR A 38 6.60 -10.16 -9.76
C THR A 38 7.02 -10.29 -8.30
N TYR A 39 6.63 -11.38 -7.63
CA TYR A 39 6.96 -11.62 -6.22
C TYR A 39 8.44 -11.90 -5.96
N TYR A 40 9.07 -12.75 -6.78
CA TYR A 40 10.44 -13.22 -6.52
C TYR A 40 11.52 -12.36 -7.14
N VAL A 41 11.22 -11.57 -8.17
CA VAL A 41 12.23 -10.80 -8.91
C VAL A 41 11.92 -9.31 -8.89
N LEU A 42 10.75 -8.91 -9.39
CA LEU A 42 10.43 -7.48 -9.55
C LEU A 42 10.26 -6.78 -8.22
N PHE A 43 9.63 -7.43 -7.24
CA PHE A 43 9.43 -6.84 -5.92
C PHE A 43 10.76 -6.65 -5.17
N PRO A 44 11.67 -7.64 -5.06
CA PRO A 44 13.00 -7.42 -4.52
C PRO A 44 13.81 -6.36 -5.28
N ALA A 45 13.77 -6.37 -6.62
CA ALA A 45 14.45 -5.36 -7.42
C ALA A 45 13.89 -3.95 -7.17
N LEU A 46 12.58 -3.83 -6.98
CA LEU A 46 11.92 -2.58 -6.61
C LEU A 46 12.36 -2.11 -5.22
N LEU A 47 12.45 -3.02 -4.23
CA LEU A 47 12.95 -2.68 -2.90
C LEU A 47 14.40 -2.15 -2.95
N VAL A 48 15.30 -2.85 -3.64
CA VAL A 48 16.70 -2.42 -3.81
C VAL A 48 16.77 -1.09 -4.58
N GLY A 49 16.03 -0.96 -5.67
CA GLY A 49 15.96 0.29 -6.45
C GLY A 49 15.47 1.48 -5.62
N LYS A 50 14.46 1.27 -4.77
CA LYS A 50 13.96 2.29 -3.83
C LYS A 50 14.99 2.63 -2.74
N LEU A 51 15.69 1.64 -2.20
CA LEU A 51 16.73 1.85 -1.20
C LEU A 51 17.90 2.67 -1.74
N THR A 52 18.32 2.43 -2.97
CA THR A 52 19.47 3.12 -3.59
C THR A 52 19.17 4.57 -4.01
N THR A 53 17.92 4.88 -4.34
CA THR A 53 17.51 6.23 -4.77
C THR A 53 17.01 7.10 -3.62
N MET A 54 16.70 6.50 -2.47
CA MET A 54 16.31 7.21 -1.27
C MET A 54 17.49 7.96 -0.64
N HIS A 55 17.48 9.28 -0.76
CA HIS A 55 18.37 10.15 0.03
C HIS A 55 17.86 10.23 1.47
N VAL A 56 18.49 9.50 2.38
CA VAL A 56 18.27 9.60 3.83
C VAL A 56 19.02 10.82 4.40
N GLY A 57 18.81 12.01 3.80
CA GLY A 57 19.34 13.26 4.35
C GLY A 57 18.75 13.57 5.74
N GLU A 58 18.85 14.81 6.22
CA GLU A 58 18.28 15.29 7.50
C GLU A 58 16.73 15.18 7.64
N GLN A 59 16.09 14.27 6.92
CA GLN A 59 14.69 13.95 7.11
C GLN A 59 14.49 13.28 8.48
N PRO A 60 13.50 13.73 9.26
CA PRO A 60 13.27 13.22 10.60
C PRO A 60 12.55 11.87 10.53
N VAL A 61 13.31 10.82 10.23
CA VAL A 61 12.83 9.42 10.07
C VAL A 61 12.00 8.99 11.28
N LEU A 62 12.43 9.37 12.49
CA LEU A 62 11.71 9.06 13.73
C LEU A 62 10.31 9.69 13.78
N LEU A 63 10.16 10.95 13.35
CA LEU A 63 8.87 11.63 13.28
C LEU A 63 7.97 11.01 12.21
N MET A 64 8.54 10.58 11.08
CA MET A 64 7.80 9.87 10.03
C MET A 64 7.29 8.52 10.53
N ALA A 65 8.15 7.72 11.19
CA ALA A 65 7.78 6.45 11.80
C ALA A 65 6.71 6.63 12.91
N ALA A 66 6.86 7.63 13.78
CA ALA A 66 5.89 7.94 14.82
C ALA A 66 4.54 8.38 14.24
N SER A 67 4.55 9.24 13.21
CA SER A 67 3.31 9.68 12.54
C SER A 67 2.56 8.52 11.90
N LEU A 68 3.29 7.58 11.29
CA LEU A 68 2.70 6.36 10.74
C LEU A 68 2.09 5.51 11.84
N PHE A 69 2.87 5.21 12.89
CA PHE A 69 2.41 4.39 13.99
C PHE A 69 1.16 4.99 14.65
N ALA A 70 1.13 6.30 14.84
CA ALA A 70 -0.02 7.02 15.37
C ALA A 70 -1.25 6.88 14.46
N ALA A 71 -1.09 7.03 13.14
CA ALA A 71 -2.21 6.88 12.21
C ALA A 71 -2.74 5.44 12.12
N ILE A 72 -1.85 4.44 12.07
CA ILE A 72 -2.26 3.02 12.09
C ILE A 72 -2.99 2.71 13.40
N SER A 73 -2.46 3.18 14.53
CA SER A 73 -3.09 3.01 15.84
C SER A 73 -4.45 3.71 15.92
N LEU A 74 -4.58 4.90 15.34
CA LEU A 74 -5.83 5.65 15.28
C LEU A 74 -6.88 4.90 14.45
N VAL A 75 -6.52 4.42 13.26
CA VAL A 75 -7.41 3.62 12.41
C VAL A 75 -7.82 2.33 13.12
N ALA A 76 -6.88 1.65 13.78
CA ALA A 76 -7.16 0.46 14.57
C ALA A 76 -8.13 0.75 15.72
N LEU A 77 -7.93 1.83 16.47
CA LEU A 77 -8.82 2.25 17.56
C LEU A 77 -10.22 2.61 17.05
N ILE A 78 -10.32 3.34 15.94
CA ILE A 78 -11.60 3.69 15.32
C ILE A 78 -12.34 2.42 14.90
N LEU A 79 -11.66 1.46 14.26
CA LEU A 79 -12.28 0.19 13.85
C LEU A 79 -12.67 -0.68 15.05
N MET A 80 -11.88 -0.71 16.12
CA MET A 80 -12.24 -1.41 17.35
C MET A 80 -13.44 -0.76 18.04
N ALA A 81 -13.51 0.58 18.07
CA ALA A 81 -14.65 1.31 18.61
C ALA A 81 -15.91 1.19 17.73
N ALA A 82 -15.74 1.06 16.40
CA ALA A 82 -16.80 0.83 15.44
C ALA A 82 -17.15 -0.65 15.27
N ARG A 83 -16.45 -1.58 15.93
CA ARG A 83 -16.75 -3.01 15.96
C ARG A 83 -18.24 -3.33 16.16
N PRO A 84 -18.97 -2.75 17.13
CA PRO A 84 -20.40 -3.03 17.31
C PRO A 84 -21.29 -2.56 16.14
N LEU A 85 -20.82 -1.63 15.30
CA LEU A 85 -21.54 -1.08 14.15
C LEU A 85 -21.20 -1.80 12.84
N VAL A 86 -19.99 -2.36 12.72
CA VAL A 86 -19.44 -2.83 11.44
C VAL A 86 -19.75 -4.30 11.16
N GLN A 87 -19.79 -5.20 12.15
CA GLN A 87 -20.21 -6.61 11.97
C GLN A 87 -20.15 -7.43 13.27
N ARG A 88 -21.00 -8.47 13.40
CA ARG A 88 -21.06 -9.38 14.57
C ARG A 88 -20.16 -10.62 14.48
N ASP A 89 -19.70 -11.02 13.29
CA ASP A 89 -18.88 -12.21 13.10
C ASP A 89 -17.37 -11.91 13.21
N GLU A 90 -16.67 -12.67 14.05
CA GLU A 90 -15.23 -12.49 14.31
C GLU A 90 -14.32 -12.69 13.08
N PRO A 91 -14.56 -13.65 12.18
CA PRO A 91 -13.72 -13.83 10.98
C PRO A 91 -13.81 -12.66 9.98
N SER A 92 -14.98 -12.03 9.88
CA SER A 92 -15.21 -10.91 8.97
C SER A 92 -14.59 -9.62 9.51
N PHE A 93 -14.70 -9.39 10.82
CA PHE A 93 -14.06 -8.24 11.47
C PHE A 93 -12.53 -8.30 11.36
N THR A 94 -11.92 -9.46 11.60
CA THR A 94 -10.47 -9.63 11.50
C THR A 94 -9.97 -9.41 10.07
N SER A 95 -10.74 -9.82 9.05
CA SER A 95 -10.42 -9.57 7.64
C SER A 95 -10.47 -8.08 7.29
N VAL A 96 -11.50 -7.36 7.73
CA VAL A 96 -11.63 -5.89 7.53
C VAL A 96 -10.53 -5.14 8.29
N PHE A 97 -10.28 -5.54 9.54
CA PHE A 97 -9.26 -4.93 10.38
C PHE A 97 -7.87 -5.07 9.76
N GLN A 98 -7.48 -6.28 9.33
CA GLN A 98 -6.19 -6.52 8.67
C GLN A 98 -6.09 -5.80 7.33
N GLY A 99 -7.17 -5.75 6.55
CA GLY A 99 -7.20 -5.02 5.28
C GLY A 99 -7.02 -3.51 5.45
N ALA A 100 -7.60 -2.93 6.52
CA ALA A 100 -7.57 -1.49 6.76
C ALA A 100 -6.25 -0.99 7.36
N ILE A 101 -5.58 -1.78 8.20
CA ILE A 101 -4.29 -1.39 8.81
C ILE A 101 -3.09 -1.66 7.89
N ARG A 102 -3.25 -2.47 6.83
CA ARG A 102 -2.15 -2.81 5.91
C ARG A 102 -1.90 -1.65 4.94
N PRO A 103 -0.77 -0.92 5.07
CA PRO A 103 -0.51 0.21 4.20
C PRO A 103 -0.31 -0.25 2.76
N ASN A 104 -0.94 0.44 1.81
CA ASN A 104 -0.78 0.17 0.39
C ASN A 104 0.13 1.24 -0.24
N THR A 105 1.33 0.84 -0.68
CA THR A 105 2.33 1.75 -1.25
C THR A 105 1.83 2.49 -2.49
N TYR A 106 0.88 1.95 -3.25
CA TYR A 106 0.32 2.64 -4.42
C TYR A 106 -0.62 3.79 -4.01
N VAL A 107 -1.44 3.59 -2.98
CA VAL A 107 -2.30 4.64 -2.41
C VAL A 107 -1.46 5.71 -1.71
N ALA A 108 -0.33 5.30 -1.13
CA ALA A 108 0.66 6.22 -0.57
C ALA A 108 1.24 7.17 -1.61
N LEU A 109 1.70 6.61 -2.74
CA LEU A 109 2.28 7.38 -3.85
C LEU A 109 1.26 8.36 -4.43
N SER A 110 -0.01 7.94 -4.58
CA SER A 110 -1.05 8.87 -5.01
C SER A 110 -1.39 9.94 -3.98
N ALA A 111 -1.28 9.65 -2.68
CA ALA A 111 -1.43 10.67 -1.64
C ALA A 111 -0.27 11.70 -1.63
N VAL A 112 0.97 11.27 -1.91
CA VAL A 112 2.14 12.17 -2.09
C VAL A 112 1.89 13.13 -3.25
N ASP A 113 1.53 12.58 -4.40
CA ASP A 113 1.27 13.37 -5.62
C ASP A 113 0.07 14.31 -5.44
N ALA A 114 -0.88 13.97 -4.56
CA ALA A 114 -1.97 14.85 -4.16
C ALA A 114 -1.56 15.95 -3.16
N GLY A 115 -0.30 15.99 -2.72
CA GLY A 115 0.23 16.98 -1.77
C GLY A 115 -0.10 16.68 -0.31
N LEU A 116 -0.56 15.47 0.03
CA LEU A 116 -0.71 15.09 1.43
C LEU A 116 0.66 14.73 2.02
N SER A 117 1.09 15.50 3.02
CA SER A 117 2.32 15.25 3.79
C SER A 117 2.36 13.85 4.42
N PHE A 118 1.18 13.25 4.68
CA PHE A 118 1.05 11.89 5.19
C PHE A 118 1.38 10.80 4.15
N GLY A 119 1.18 11.09 2.86
CA GLY A 119 1.59 10.20 1.77
C GLY A 119 3.11 10.02 1.73
N ALA A 120 3.88 11.05 2.08
CA ALA A 120 5.34 11.00 2.04
C ALA A 120 5.90 9.99 3.04
N ALA A 121 5.31 9.93 4.25
CA ALA A 121 5.62 8.87 5.21
C ALA A 121 5.34 7.49 4.61
N LEU A 122 4.15 7.29 4.02
CA LEU A 122 3.75 6.04 3.40
C LEU A 122 4.56 5.64 2.14
N GLY A 123 5.16 6.59 1.42
CA GLY A 123 6.06 6.32 0.30
C GLY A 123 7.43 5.78 0.74
N THR A 124 7.88 6.17 1.94
CA THR A 124 9.13 5.70 2.57
C THR A 124 8.98 4.38 3.34
N MET A 125 7.79 3.77 3.32
CA MET A 125 7.48 2.51 4.04
C MET A 125 8.49 1.38 3.85
N PRO A 126 9.03 1.11 2.64
CA PRO A 126 10.04 0.06 2.46
C PRO A 126 11.28 0.27 3.35
N LEU A 127 11.64 1.52 3.63
CA LEU A 127 12.77 1.89 4.49
C LEU A 127 12.42 1.79 5.97
N VAL A 128 11.25 2.30 6.37
CA VAL A 128 10.80 2.20 7.77
C VAL A 128 10.61 0.73 8.18
N LEU A 129 10.03 -0.10 7.32
CA LEU A 129 9.93 -1.55 7.55
C LEU A 129 11.29 -2.24 7.53
N GLY A 130 12.19 -1.86 6.61
CA GLY A 130 13.56 -2.40 6.56
C GLY A 130 14.47 -1.99 7.72
N MET A 131 14.11 -0.94 8.46
CA MET A 131 14.80 -0.49 9.68
C MET A 131 14.18 -1.04 10.97
N LEU A 132 12.94 -1.51 10.93
CA LEU A 132 12.21 -2.07 12.08
C LEU A 132 12.29 -3.60 12.18
N LEU A 133 12.84 -4.27 11.17
CA LEU A 133 13.12 -5.72 11.11
C LEU A 133 14.63 -5.97 11.19
#